data_AF-A0A8T7HZL2-F1
#
_entry.id   AF-A0A8T7HZL2-F1
#
_cell.length_a   1.000
_cell.length_b   1.000
_cell.length_c   1.000
_cell.angle_alpha   90.00
_cell.angle_beta   90.00
_cell.angle_gamma   90.00
#
_symmetry.space_group_name_H-M   'P 1'
#
loop_
_entity.id
_entity.type
_entity.pdbx_description
1 polymer ?
#
loop_
_entity_poly.entity_id
_entity_poly.type
_entity_poly.pdbx_seq_one_letter_code
_entity_poly.pdbx_strand_id
1 'polypeptide(L)'
;MKNVLFFLAFLVGCSEQCVNYDTQSVDAVMIERKATDTFNFEILLATGPGSIVEKGNTVDLLNEMPYLLSTKIIPSETVINELLSKGINDAGMSGGVKWEPYKLKQGQFSTVVDLLKKANRSLEYVEPPTWVSGAHDWHVWIMYYKSGVPWQKHKELNDEYNCIIAKINEAYDAGNKEEAEELHWKSVEVGTRLAEFVTENLRKN
;
A
#
# COMPACT_ATOMS: atom_id res chain seq x y z
N MET A 1 -5.08 -61.42 2.54
CA MET A 1 -5.00 -60.74 1.22
C MET A 1 -6.20 -59.84 1.05
N LYS A 2 -5.96 -58.60 0.59
CA LYS A 2 -6.89 -57.52 0.21
C LYS A 2 -7.24 -56.47 1.29
N ASN A 3 -6.32 -55.50 1.35
CA ASN A 3 -6.53 -54.06 1.11
C ASN A 3 -7.39 -53.23 2.08
N VAL A 4 -6.66 -52.55 2.96
CA VAL A 4 -6.72 -51.13 3.34
C VAL A 4 -7.49 -50.23 2.36
N LEU A 5 -8.37 -49.37 2.87
CA LEU A 5 -8.49 -48.00 2.39
C LEU A 5 -8.77 -47.06 3.58
N PHE A 6 -7.73 -46.30 3.96
CA PHE A 6 -7.80 -45.12 4.81
C PHE A 6 -8.57 -44.03 4.06
N PHE A 7 -9.62 -43.46 4.66
CA PHE A 7 -10.10 -42.13 4.29
C PHE A 7 -9.46 -41.13 5.22
N LEU A 8 -8.33 -40.56 4.78
CA LEU A 8 -7.86 -39.28 5.29
C LEU A 8 -8.90 -38.23 4.86
N ALA A 9 -9.56 -37.61 5.84
CA ALA A 9 -10.22 -36.34 5.63
C ALA A 9 -9.12 -35.31 5.33
N PHE A 10 -9.01 -34.93 4.05
CA PHE A 10 -8.29 -33.73 3.65
C PHE A 10 -9.01 -32.54 4.28
N LEU A 11 -8.41 -32.00 5.35
CA LEU A 11 -8.58 -30.59 5.68
C LEU A 11 -8.17 -29.82 4.43
N VAL A 12 -9.17 -29.27 3.73
CA VAL A 12 -8.95 -28.36 2.61
C VAL A 12 -8.23 -27.15 3.20
N GLY A 13 -6.91 -27.13 3.00
CA GLY A 13 -6.05 -26.07 3.46
C GLY A 13 -6.45 -24.77 2.77
N CYS A 14 -6.68 -23.74 3.57
CA CYS A 14 -6.51 -22.36 3.13
C CYS A 14 -5.03 -22.17 2.73
N SER A 15 -4.68 -22.47 1.48
CA SER A 15 -3.36 -22.18 0.94
C SER A 15 -3.37 -21.79 -0.54
N GLU A 16 -4.47 -21.25 -1.05
CA GLU A 16 -4.39 -20.37 -2.22
C GLU A 16 -3.81 -19.05 -1.72
N GLN A 17 -2.48 -18.97 -1.65
CA GLN A 17 -1.79 -17.70 -1.44
C GLN A 17 -2.23 -16.76 -2.55
N CYS A 18 -3.03 -15.76 -2.18
CA CYS A 18 -3.37 -14.68 -3.08
C CYS A 18 -2.06 -13.96 -3.38
N VAL A 19 -1.56 -14.12 -4.60
CA VAL A 19 -0.40 -13.38 -5.07
C VAL A 19 -0.85 -11.92 -5.13
N ASN A 20 -0.05 -11.03 -4.54
CA ASN A 20 -0.35 -9.61 -4.54
C ASN A 20 -0.44 -9.12 -6.00
N TYR A 21 -1.66 -8.86 -6.49
CA TYR A 21 -1.92 -8.57 -7.91
C TYR A 21 -1.42 -7.18 -8.34
N ASP A 22 -0.85 -6.40 -7.41
CA ASP A 22 -0.11 -5.18 -7.73
C ASP A 22 1.23 -5.46 -8.47
N THR A 23 1.61 -6.73 -8.69
CA THR A 23 2.72 -7.10 -9.58
C THR A 23 2.27 -7.39 -11.01
N GLN A 24 1.44 -6.55 -11.63
CA GLN A 24 1.61 -6.37 -13.08
C GLN A 24 2.91 -5.61 -13.30
N SER A 25 4.04 -6.33 -13.21
CA SER A 25 5.31 -5.88 -13.74
C SER A 25 5.15 -5.81 -15.26
N VAL A 26 4.64 -4.68 -15.74
CA VAL A 26 4.99 -4.25 -17.08
C VAL A 26 6.50 -4.16 -17.05
N ASP A 27 7.20 -4.95 -17.87
CA ASP A 27 8.65 -4.83 -18.16
C ASP A 27 8.97 -3.49 -18.86
N ALA A 28 8.31 -2.42 -18.42
CA ALA A 28 8.69 -1.06 -18.72
C ALA A 28 10.02 -0.83 -18.03
N VAL A 29 10.99 -0.36 -18.80
CA VAL A 29 12.27 0.15 -18.28
C VAL A 29 11.94 1.26 -17.28
N MET A 30 11.89 0.91 -15.99
CA MET A 30 11.66 1.87 -14.92
C MET A 30 12.83 2.84 -14.88
N ILE A 31 12.52 4.13 -14.93
CA ILE A 31 13.53 5.18 -14.83
C ILE A 31 14.12 5.15 -13.42
N GLU A 32 15.44 5.33 -13.32
CA GLU A 32 16.08 5.59 -12.03
C GLU A 32 16.29 7.09 -11.84
N ARG A 33 15.95 7.60 -10.66
CA ARG A 33 16.17 9.01 -10.30
C ARG A 33 16.95 9.14 -8.99
N LYS A 34 17.78 10.17 -8.89
CA LYS A 34 18.33 10.60 -7.61
C LYS A 34 17.26 11.35 -6.82
N ALA A 35 17.38 11.34 -5.49
CA ALA A 35 16.46 12.07 -4.61
C ALA A 35 16.38 13.57 -4.93
N THR A 36 17.47 14.14 -5.47
CA THR A 36 17.62 15.56 -5.80
C THR A 36 17.30 15.91 -7.26
N ASP A 37 17.06 14.92 -8.11
CA ASP A 37 16.73 15.19 -9.51
C ASP A 37 15.37 15.90 -9.57
N THR A 38 15.29 16.96 -10.38
CA THR A 38 14.02 17.69 -10.56
C THR A 38 13.26 17.16 -11.77
N PHE A 39 11.94 17.04 -11.62
CA PHE A 39 11.02 16.57 -12.64
C PHE A 39 9.64 17.23 -12.46
N ASN A 40 8.81 17.11 -13.48
CA ASN A 40 7.43 17.59 -13.41
C ASN A 40 6.54 16.50 -12.80
N PHE A 41 5.63 16.90 -11.95
CA PHE A 41 4.52 16.07 -11.47
C PHE A 41 3.23 16.90 -11.45
N GLU A 42 2.09 16.22 -11.43
CA GLU A 42 0.78 16.83 -11.47
C GLU A 42 0.09 16.67 -10.12
N ILE A 43 -0.34 17.77 -9.51
CA ILE A 43 -1.26 17.78 -8.38
C ILE A 43 -2.67 17.68 -8.94
N LEU A 44 -3.39 16.62 -8.57
CA LEU A 44 -4.78 16.38 -8.94
C LEU A 44 -5.68 17.07 -7.91
N LEU A 45 -6.58 17.95 -8.39
CA LEU A 45 -7.46 18.70 -7.50
C LEU A 45 -8.51 17.80 -6.85
N ALA A 46 -8.86 18.11 -5.60
CA ALA A 46 -9.90 17.41 -4.85
C ALA A 46 -11.30 17.47 -5.51
N THR A 47 -11.55 18.51 -6.31
CA THR A 47 -12.84 18.70 -6.99
C THR A 47 -12.62 19.18 -8.42
N GLY A 48 -13.35 18.57 -9.36
CA GLY A 48 -13.28 18.90 -10.78
C GLY A 48 -12.10 18.22 -11.49
N PRO A 49 -12.07 18.27 -12.84
CA PRO A 49 -11.09 17.53 -13.65
C PRO A 49 -9.72 18.22 -13.76
N GLY A 50 -9.41 19.19 -12.89
CA GLY A 50 -8.21 20.01 -13.01
C GLY A 50 -6.97 19.34 -12.41
N SER A 51 -5.81 19.61 -13.01
CA SER A 51 -4.50 19.35 -12.41
C SER A 51 -3.60 20.59 -12.48
N ILE A 52 -2.64 20.67 -11.57
CA ILE A 52 -1.61 21.71 -11.54
C ILE A 52 -0.26 21.01 -11.77
N VAL A 53 0.46 21.44 -12.80
CA VAL A 53 1.82 20.93 -13.04
C VAL A 53 2.79 21.67 -12.14
N GLU A 54 3.47 20.93 -11.29
CA GLU A 54 4.54 21.42 -10.43
C GLU A 54 5.89 20.85 -10.87
N LYS A 55 6.97 21.55 -10.53
CA LYS A 55 8.34 21.09 -10.77
C LYS A 55 9.09 21.02 -9.45
N GLY A 56 9.50 19.81 -9.08
CA GLY A 56 10.20 19.55 -7.84
C GLY A 56 11.03 18.28 -7.89
N ASN A 57 11.58 17.87 -6.75
CA ASN A 57 12.32 16.63 -6.57
C ASN A 57 11.46 15.56 -5.86
N THR A 58 12.06 14.41 -5.52
CA THR A 58 11.34 13.33 -4.83
C THR A 58 10.69 13.78 -3.52
N VAL A 59 11.35 14.63 -2.73
CA VAL A 59 10.84 15.11 -1.45
C VAL A 59 9.64 16.03 -1.65
N ASP A 60 9.68 16.89 -2.67
CA ASP A 60 8.55 17.75 -3.02
C ASP A 60 7.34 16.89 -3.40
N LEU A 61 7.54 15.88 -4.27
CA LEU A 61 6.49 14.92 -4.63
C LEU A 61 5.89 14.20 -3.39
N LEU A 62 6.74 13.67 -2.50
CA LEU A 62 6.28 12.94 -1.32
C LEU A 62 5.50 13.83 -0.32
N ASN A 63 5.80 15.13 -0.27
CA ASN A 63 5.07 16.08 0.58
C ASN A 63 3.67 16.40 0.03
N GLU A 64 3.49 16.33 -1.29
CA GLU A 64 2.19 16.56 -1.94
C GLU A 64 1.28 15.32 -1.86
N MET A 65 1.81 14.14 -1.55
CA MET A 65 1.02 12.91 -1.43
C MET A 65 0.10 12.95 -0.20
N PRO A 66 -1.23 12.86 -0.38
CA PRO A 66 -2.17 12.89 0.72
C PRO A 66 -1.89 11.80 1.76
N TYR A 67 -1.92 12.18 3.04
CA TYR A 67 -1.79 11.29 4.21
C TYR A 67 -0.47 10.54 4.39
N LEU A 68 0.42 10.47 3.39
CA LEU A 68 1.65 9.67 3.43
C LEU A 68 2.50 9.93 4.69
N LEU A 69 2.66 11.22 5.03
CA LEU A 69 3.48 11.67 6.15
C LEU A 69 2.66 12.13 7.36
N SER A 70 1.34 11.89 7.37
CA SER A 70 0.43 12.35 8.43
C SER A 70 0.75 11.77 9.82
N THR A 71 1.32 10.57 9.87
CA THR A 71 1.76 9.88 11.09
C THR A 71 3.11 10.38 11.61
N LYS A 72 3.76 11.28 10.87
CA LYS A 72 5.11 11.81 11.11
C LYS A 72 6.22 10.75 11.07
N ILE A 73 5.96 9.57 10.52
CA ILE A 73 6.97 8.53 10.29
C ILE A 73 7.22 8.40 8.79
N ILE A 74 8.48 8.45 8.40
CA ILE A 74 8.94 8.32 7.02
C ILE A 74 8.87 6.83 6.61
N PRO A 75 8.17 6.47 5.51
CA PRO A 75 8.14 5.12 4.96
C PRO A 75 9.52 4.54 4.65
N SER A 76 9.66 3.22 4.71
CA SER A 76 10.90 2.53 4.32
C SER A 76 11.19 2.66 2.82
N GLU A 77 12.43 2.40 2.43
CA GLU A 77 12.85 2.44 1.03
C GLU A 77 11.98 1.55 0.13
N THR A 78 11.61 0.36 0.62
CA THR A 78 10.74 -0.56 -0.11
C THR A 78 9.37 0.06 -0.38
N VAL A 79 8.74 0.64 0.63
CA VAL A 79 7.41 1.26 0.49
C VAL A 79 7.47 2.52 -0.38
N ILE A 80 8.52 3.35 -0.24
CA ILE A 80 8.71 4.51 -1.11
C ILE A 80 8.89 4.05 -2.56
N ASN A 81 9.74 3.06 -2.85
CA ASN A 81 9.96 2.59 -4.22
C ASN A 81 8.72 1.91 -4.81
N GLU A 82 7.97 1.14 -4.02
CA GLU A 82 6.68 0.58 -4.43
C GLU A 82 5.73 1.72 -4.83
N LEU A 83 5.59 2.74 -3.98
CA LEU A 83 4.74 3.89 -4.25
C LEU A 83 5.18 4.60 -5.54
N LEU A 84 6.45 5.00 -5.64
CA LEU A 84 7.02 5.72 -6.78
C LEU A 84 6.89 4.96 -8.11
N SER A 85 6.81 3.63 -8.07
CA SER A 85 6.60 2.80 -9.26
C SER A 85 5.17 2.86 -9.82
N LYS A 86 4.18 3.31 -9.04
CA LYS A 86 2.78 3.39 -9.48
C LYS A 86 2.50 4.58 -10.40
N GLY A 87 3.27 5.68 -10.27
CA GLY A 87 3.06 6.90 -11.06
C GLY A 87 1.81 7.70 -10.70
N ILE A 88 1.04 7.24 -9.72
CA ILE A 88 -0.14 7.94 -9.20
C ILE A 88 -0.39 7.55 -7.75
N ASN A 89 -0.83 8.53 -6.96
CA ASN A 89 -1.38 8.34 -5.63
C ASN A 89 -2.65 9.18 -5.56
N ASP A 90 -3.79 8.52 -5.69
CA ASP A 90 -5.11 9.15 -5.66
C ASP A 90 -5.81 8.80 -4.35
N ALA A 91 -6.26 9.82 -3.61
CA ALA A 91 -7.00 9.69 -2.36
C ALA A 91 -8.49 10.07 -2.53
N GLY A 92 -9.01 10.02 -3.75
CA GLY A 92 -10.41 10.32 -4.07
C GLY A 92 -10.76 11.77 -3.76
N MET A 93 -11.63 11.99 -2.76
CA MET A 93 -12.11 13.33 -2.40
C MET A 93 -11.02 14.29 -1.89
N SER A 94 -9.82 13.80 -1.62
CA SER A 94 -8.68 14.63 -1.19
C SER A 94 -7.76 15.03 -2.34
N GLY A 95 -8.12 14.66 -3.58
CA GLY A 95 -7.25 14.79 -4.73
C GLY A 95 -6.12 13.77 -4.69
N GLY A 96 -5.03 14.07 -5.37
CA GLY A 96 -3.91 13.14 -5.50
C GLY A 96 -2.72 13.77 -6.19
N VAL A 97 -1.73 12.94 -6.51
CA VAL A 97 -0.58 13.37 -7.30
C VAL A 97 -0.29 12.32 -8.36
N LYS A 98 0.17 12.76 -9.53
CA LYS A 98 0.55 11.91 -10.66
C LYS A 98 1.94 12.28 -11.15
N TRP A 99 2.73 11.29 -11.51
CA TRP A 99 4.11 11.45 -11.97
C TRP A 99 4.48 10.32 -12.93
N GLU A 100 5.63 10.44 -13.59
CA GLU A 100 6.20 9.35 -14.36
C GLU A 100 6.81 8.29 -13.43
N PRO A 101 6.36 7.02 -13.46
CA PRO A 101 6.90 5.94 -12.62
C PRO A 101 8.44 5.87 -12.60
N TYR A 102 9.01 5.73 -11.41
CA TYR A 102 10.46 5.58 -11.26
C TYR A 102 10.84 4.83 -9.99
N LYS A 103 12.11 4.42 -9.93
CA LYS A 103 12.75 3.91 -8.73
C LYS A 103 13.82 4.87 -8.25
N LEU A 104 13.99 4.98 -6.93
CA LEU A 104 15.15 5.65 -6.37
C LEU A 104 16.42 4.90 -6.77
N LYS A 105 17.40 5.66 -7.24
CA LYS A 105 18.74 5.13 -7.48
C LYS A 105 19.33 4.57 -6.19
N GLN A 106 20.10 3.50 -6.30
CA GLN A 106 20.72 2.82 -5.16
C GLN A 106 21.45 3.81 -4.23
N GLY A 107 21.19 3.70 -2.92
CA GLY A 107 21.82 4.53 -1.88
C GLY A 107 21.26 5.96 -1.79
N GLN A 108 20.17 6.29 -2.48
CA GLN A 108 19.54 7.61 -2.39
C GLN A 108 18.50 7.72 -1.27
N PHE A 109 18.07 6.61 -0.67
CA PHE A 109 17.05 6.63 0.38
C PHE A 109 17.47 7.46 1.60
N SER A 110 18.72 7.35 2.07
CA SER A 110 19.21 8.17 3.18
C SER A 110 19.12 9.67 2.86
N THR A 111 19.40 10.06 1.61
CA THR A 111 19.23 11.44 1.14
C THR A 111 17.77 11.89 1.20
N VAL A 112 16.82 11.03 0.81
CA VAL A 112 15.38 11.32 0.93
C VAL A 112 15.00 11.55 2.40
N VAL A 113 15.44 10.66 3.30
CA VAL A 113 15.18 10.78 4.75
C VAL A 113 15.74 12.10 5.29
N ASP A 114 16.97 12.46 4.95
CA ASP A 114 17.61 13.68 5.43
C ASP A 114 16.90 14.94 4.92
N LEU A 115 16.52 14.95 3.64
CA LEU A 115 15.79 16.07 3.04
C LEU A 115 14.38 16.23 3.63
N LEU A 116 13.65 15.12 3.84
CA LEU A 116 12.35 15.13 4.50
C LEU A 116 12.45 15.70 5.93
N LYS A 117 13.42 15.22 6.72
CA LYS A 117 13.67 15.74 8.08
C LYS A 117 14.09 17.20 8.08
N LYS A 118 14.82 17.65 7.05
CA LYS A 118 15.21 19.06 6.90
C LYS A 118 14.00 19.93 6.59
N ALA A 119 13.09 19.49 5.73
CA ALA A 119 11.86 20.19 5.37
C ALA A 119 10.85 20.21 6.53
N ASN A 120 10.74 19.12 7.28
CA ASN A 120 9.88 19.01 8.44
C ASN A 120 10.59 18.29 9.58
N ARG A 121 11.01 19.06 10.59
CA ARG A 121 11.77 18.57 11.76
C ARG A 121 10.99 17.63 12.67
N SER A 122 9.67 17.54 12.51
CA SER A 122 8.84 16.60 13.28
C SER A 122 8.78 15.20 12.67
N LEU A 123 9.32 15.02 11.45
CA LEU A 123 9.39 13.71 10.81
C LEU A 123 10.51 12.87 11.41
N GLU A 124 10.22 11.60 11.59
CA GLU A 124 11.15 10.61 12.11
C GLU A 124 11.25 9.43 11.14
N TYR A 125 12.44 8.84 11.04
CA TYR A 125 12.60 7.55 10.36
C TYR A 125 12.82 6.51 11.45
N VAL A 126 11.99 5.47 11.43
CA VAL A 126 12.07 4.32 12.31
C VAL A 126 12.12 3.10 11.40
N GLU A 127 13.17 2.29 11.54
CA GLU A 127 13.31 1.07 10.76
C GLU A 127 12.14 0.12 11.07
N PRO A 128 11.35 -0.30 10.08
CA PRO A 128 10.23 -1.19 10.34
C PRO A 128 10.73 -2.63 10.58
N PRO A 129 9.91 -3.48 11.25
CA PRO A 129 10.18 -4.91 11.36
C PRO A 129 10.30 -5.59 10.00
N THR A 130 11.04 -6.70 9.94
CA THR A 130 11.30 -7.44 8.70
C THR A 130 10.06 -8.01 8.00
N TRP A 131 8.93 -8.12 8.69
CA TRP A 131 7.67 -8.55 8.08
C TRP A 131 6.97 -7.44 7.29
N VAL A 132 7.43 -6.18 7.41
CA VAL A 132 6.89 -5.04 6.67
C VAL A 132 7.53 -5.00 5.29
N SER A 133 6.84 -5.56 4.30
CA SER A 133 7.38 -5.78 2.96
C SER A 133 6.82 -4.87 1.87
N GLY A 134 5.76 -4.12 2.17
CA GLY A 134 5.11 -3.20 1.22
C GLY A 134 4.15 -2.23 1.88
N ALA A 135 3.42 -1.45 1.07
CA ALA A 135 2.52 -0.40 1.53
C ALA A 135 1.40 -0.90 2.46
N HIS A 136 0.85 -2.09 2.20
CA HIS A 136 -0.19 -2.71 3.04
C HIS A 136 0.35 -3.08 4.43
N ASP A 137 1.52 -3.72 4.50
CA ASP A 137 2.15 -4.04 5.78
C ASP A 137 2.55 -2.78 6.53
N TRP A 138 3.00 -1.75 5.80
CA TRP A 138 3.36 -0.45 6.38
C TRP A 138 2.17 0.19 7.09
N HIS A 139 0.97 0.16 6.48
CA HIS A 139 -0.25 0.64 7.11
C HIS A 139 -0.54 -0.10 8.43
N VAL A 140 -0.43 -1.43 8.43
CA VAL A 140 -0.63 -2.23 9.65
C VAL A 140 0.38 -1.88 10.72
N TRP A 141 1.66 -1.78 10.34
CA TRP A 141 2.74 -1.46 11.27
C TRP A 141 2.61 -0.07 11.87
N ILE A 142 2.27 0.95 11.07
CA ILE A 142 2.16 2.31 11.58
C ILE A 142 0.99 2.45 12.56
N MET A 143 -0.12 1.74 12.33
CA MET A 143 -1.26 1.68 13.25
C MET A 143 -0.89 1.00 14.57
N TYR A 144 -0.08 -0.06 14.52
CA TYR A 144 0.49 -0.65 15.73
C TYR A 144 1.43 0.31 16.47
N TYR A 145 2.38 0.89 15.74
CA TYR A 145 3.44 1.73 16.31
C TYR A 145 2.89 3.02 16.94
N LYS A 146 1.94 3.70 16.27
CA LYS A 146 1.38 4.98 16.73
C LYS A 146 0.13 4.82 17.58
N SER A 147 -0.75 3.90 17.21
CA SER A 147 -2.09 3.80 17.80
C SER A 147 -2.27 2.60 18.70
N GLY A 148 -1.28 1.70 18.79
CA GLY A 148 -1.30 0.54 19.68
C GLY A 148 -2.19 -0.61 19.21
N VAL A 149 -2.70 -0.56 17.97
CA VAL A 149 -3.57 -1.61 17.41
C VAL A 149 -2.77 -2.91 17.27
N PRO A 150 -3.20 -4.06 17.86
CA PRO A 150 -2.45 -5.31 17.77
C PRO A 150 -2.24 -5.74 16.32
N TRP A 151 -0.97 -5.83 15.91
CA TRP A 151 -0.62 -5.96 14.49
C TRP A 151 -0.95 -7.32 13.90
N GLN A 152 -0.87 -8.43 14.65
CA GLN A 152 -1.06 -9.77 14.07
C GLN A 152 -2.48 -9.94 13.51
N LYS A 153 -3.50 -9.60 14.30
CA LYS A 153 -4.89 -9.71 13.86
C LYS A 153 -5.26 -8.64 12.83
N HIS A 154 -4.70 -7.43 12.96
CA HIS A 154 -4.83 -6.40 11.94
C HIS A 154 -4.27 -6.90 10.59
N LYS A 155 -3.06 -7.46 10.59
CA LYS A 155 -2.42 -8.00 9.40
C LYS A 155 -3.25 -9.12 8.78
N GLU A 156 -3.72 -10.07 9.58
CA GLU A 156 -4.58 -11.16 9.09
C GLU A 156 -5.82 -10.65 8.34
N LEU A 157 -6.57 -9.71 8.94
CA LEU A 157 -7.77 -9.13 8.32
C LEU A 157 -7.44 -8.27 7.10
N ASN A 158 -6.34 -7.52 7.15
CA ASN A 158 -5.88 -6.68 6.05
C ASN A 158 -5.40 -7.53 4.86
N ASP A 159 -4.67 -8.62 5.10
CA ASP A 159 -4.23 -9.55 4.06
C ASP A 159 -5.44 -10.26 3.41
N GLU A 160 -6.43 -10.66 4.21
CA GLU A 160 -7.70 -11.21 3.71
C GLU A 160 -8.44 -10.20 2.81
N TYR A 161 -8.56 -8.95 3.27
CA TYR A 161 -9.19 -7.88 2.49
C TYR A 161 -8.47 -7.64 1.16
N ASN A 162 -7.13 -7.48 1.18
CA ASN A 162 -6.35 -7.24 -0.03
C ASN A 162 -6.40 -8.41 -1.01
N CYS A 163 -6.46 -9.65 -0.49
CA CYS A 163 -6.71 -10.82 -1.34
C CYS A 163 -8.05 -10.72 -2.08
N ILE A 164 -9.12 -10.33 -1.39
CA ILE A 164 -10.44 -10.19 -2.02
C ILE A 164 -10.41 -9.10 -3.08
N ILE A 165 -9.77 -7.95 -2.80
CA ILE A 165 -9.62 -6.87 -3.79
C ILE A 165 -8.86 -7.33 -5.04
N ALA A 166 -7.77 -8.10 -4.88
CA ALA A 166 -7.05 -8.68 -6.01
C ALA A 166 -7.96 -9.56 -6.87
N LYS A 167 -8.76 -10.44 -6.25
CA LYS A 167 -9.71 -11.31 -6.96
C LYS A 167 -10.84 -10.53 -7.65
N ILE A 168 -11.29 -9.41 -7.06
CA ILE A 168 -12.27 -8.52 -7.70
C ILE A 168 -11.69 -7.97 -9.02
N ASN A 169 -10.44 -7.51 -8.99
CA ASN A 169 -9.76 -6.99 -10.18
C ASN A 169 -9.59 -8.08 -11.25
N GLU A 170 -9.14 -9.28 -10.86
CA GLU A 170 -9.04 -10.44 -11.76
C GLU A 170 -10.39 -10.78 -12.42
N ALA A 171 -11.48 -10.79 -11.64
CA ALA A 171 -12.82 -11.07 -12.14
C ALA A 171 -13.29 -10.01 -13.14
N TYR A 172 -13.02 -8.72 -12.87
CA TYR A 172 -13.33 -7.64 -13.82
C TYR A 172 -12.50 -7.73 -15.10
N ASP A 173 -11.19 -8.00 -15.00
CA ASP A 173 -10.30 -8.19 -16.14
C ASP A 173 -10.74 -9.37 -17.02
N ALA A 174 -11.25 -10.45 -16.40
CA ALA A 174 -11.83 -11.59 -17.09
C ALA A 174 -13.27 -11.35 -17.60
N GLY A 175 -13.88 -10.20 -17.30
CA GLY A 175 -15.26 -9.87 -17.64
C GLY A 175 -16.32 -10.62 -16.82
N ASN A 176 -15.95 -11.30 -15.75
CA ASN A 176 -16.85 -12.03 -14.86
C ASN A 176 -17.48 -11.11 -13.80
N LYS A 177 -18.53 -10.38 -14.20
CA LYS A 177 -19.18 -9.39 -13.33
C LYS A 177 -19.89 -9.99 -12.12
N GLU A 178 -20.52 -11.15 -12.27
CA GLU A 178 -21.28 -11.80 -11.19
C GLU A 178 -20.33 -12.24 -10.04
N GLU A 179 -19.19 -12.84 -10.39
CA GLU A 179 -18.15 -13.18 -9.41
C GLU A 179 -17.57 -11.92 -8.74
N ALA A 180 -17.31 -10.86 -9.51
CA ALA A 180 -16.83 -9.59 -8.96
C ALA A 180 -17.83 -8.99 -7.95
N GLU A 181 -19.14 -9.06 -8.25
CA GLU A 181 -20.20 -8.61 -7.34
C GLU A 181 -20.28 -9.45 -6.05
N GLU A 182 -20.13 -10.78 -6.13
CA GLU A 182 -20.07 -11.64 -4.94
C GLU A 182 -18.84 -11.31 -4.08
N LEU A 183 -17.68 -11.12 -4.72
CA LEU A 183 -16.45 -10.76 -4.03
C LEU A 183 -16.54 -9.36 -3.39
N HIS A 184 -17.26 -8.41 -4.00
CA HIS A 184 -17.55 -7.11 -3.37
C HIS A 184 -18.31 -7.25 -2.06
N TRP A 185 -19.31 -8.13 -1.98
CA TRP A 185 -20.00 -8.36 -0.71
C TRP A 185 -19.08 -8.96 0.35
N LYS A 186 -18.19 -9.86 -0.04
CA LYS A 186 -17.15 -10.40 0.86
C LYS A 186 -16.19 -9.31 1.32
N SER A 187 -15.76 -8.41 0.43
CA SER A 187 -14.86 -7.30 0.79
C SER A 187 -15.51 -6.35 1.80
N VAL A 188 -16.82 -6.10 1.67
CA VAL A 188 -17.60 -5.33 2.65
C VAL A 188 -17.60 -6.02 4.01
N GLU A 189 -17.86 -7.33 4.08
CA GLU A 189 -17.86 -8.07 5.34
C GLU A 189 -16.48 -8.00 6.04
N VAL A 190 -15.40 -8.32 5.32
CA VAL A 190 -14.04 -8.27 5.88
C VAL A 190 -13.68 -6.84 6.27
N GLY A 191 -14.04 -5.85 5.45
CA GLY A 191 -13.84 -4.43 5.73
C GLY A 191 -14.55 -3.98 7.01
N THR A 192 -15.78 -4.44 7.25
CA THR A 192 -16.51 -4.18 8.50
C THR A 192 -15.77 -4.78 9.70
N ARG A 193 -15.38 -6.06 9.65
CA ARG A 193 -14.63 -6.71 10.73
C ARG A 193 -13.30 -6.01 11.01
N LEU A 194 -12.60 -5.57 9.96
CA LEU A 194 -11.36 -4.80 10.07
C LEU A 194 -11.60 -3.44 10.74
N ALA A 195 -12.63 -2.71 10.32
CA ALA A 195 -12.97 -1.40 10.88
C ALA A 195 -13.38 -1.51 12.37
N GLU A 196 -14.18 -2.51 12.73
CA GLU A 196 -14.55 -2.81 14.12
C GLU A 196 -13.31 -3.12 14.96
N PHE A 197 -12.47 -4.05 14.48
CA PHE A 197 -11.24 -4.43 15.17
C PHE A 197 -10.32 -3.23 15.42
N VAL A 198 -10.09 -2.40 14.39
CA VAL A 198 -9.28 -1.19 14.53
C VAL A 198 -9.91 -0.24 15.53
N THR A 199 -11.22 0.04 15.41
CA THR A 199 -11.93 1.00 16.29
C THR A 199 -11.88 0.58 17.75
N GLU A 200 -12.06 -0.70 18.06
CA GLU A 200 -11.99 -1.23 19.43
C GLU A 200 -10.59 -1.12 20.05
N ASN A 201 -9.55 -1.19 19.22
CA ASN A 201 -8.16 -1.22 19.65
C ASN A 201 -7.43 0.12 19.47
N LEU A 202 -8.07 1.12 18.88
CA LEU A 202 -7.54 2.48 18.86
C LEU A 202 -7.39 2.97 20.29
N ARG A 203 -6.16 3.33 20.68
CA ARG A 203 -5.92 4.01 21.94
C ARG A 203 -6.81 5.26 22.00
N LYS A 204 -7.69 5.30 23.00
CA LYS A 204 -8.38 6.53 23.37
C LYS A 204 -7.32 7.46 23.95
N ASN A 205 -6.94 8.46 23.17
CA ASN A 205 -6.13 9.58 23.66
C ASN A 205 -6.98 10.46 24.58
#